data_AF-A0A5P6P7T6-F1
#
_entry.id   AF-A0A5P6P7T6-F1
#
_cell.length_a   1.000
_cell.length_b   1.000
_cell.length_c   1.000
_cell.angle_alpha   90.00
_cell.angle_beta   90.00
_cell.angle_gamma   90.00
#
_symmetry.space_group_name_H-M   'P 1'
#
loop_
_entity.id
_entity.type
_entity.pdbx_description
1 polymer ?
#
loop_
_entity_poly.entity_id
_entity_poly.type
_entity_poly.pdbx_seq_one_letter_code
_entity_poly.pdbx_strand_id
1 'polypeptide(L)'
;MQNHELKSVLGEIKLSQTDFSRLLGVTPRAVTLWLAGERAVPGPVDAYLRLFQLLPPSLRQIELNRLKEKGPTMRDGMYGITFSGQFSTGDGVLIFDNGRIYGSDSAGVSYDGGYIYDASANAADVKVKVTFPPNVRAVFGISNPYEWSFDVTTRVSSVAKAGALSLKSSLGQPIAANFVYLRALPDAA
;
A
#
# COMPACT_ATOMS: atom_id res chain seq x y z
N MET A 1 -29.11 13.90 -1.29
CA MET A 1 -28.80 13.89 0.15
C MET A 1 -29.04 15.29 0.73
N GLN A 2 -29.74 15.39 1.85
CA GLN A 2 -29.99 16.66 2.54
C GLN A 2 -28.83 17.04 3.48
N ASN A 3 -28.76 18.29 3.92
CA ASN A 3 -27.68 18.78 4.81
C ASN A 3 -27.55 17.95 6.10
N HIS A 4 -28.67 17.71 6.78
CA HIS A 4 -28.65 16.94 8.04
C HIS A 4 -28.13 15.51 7.84
N GLU A 5 -28.41 14.90 6.69
CA GLU A 5 -27.88 13.60 6.30
C GLU A 5 -26.36 13.69 6.10
N LEU A 6 -25.86 14.67 5.34
CA LEU A 6 -24.42 14.86 5.14
C LEU A 6 -23.66 15.00 6.47
N LYS A 7 -24.19 15.78 7.42
CA LYS A 7 -23.57 15.95 8.73
C LYS A 7 -23.56 14.65 9.55
N SER A 8 -24.63 13.87 9.50
CA SER A 8 -24.71 12.56 10.14
C SER A 8 -23.68 11.59 9.55
N VAL A 9 -23.63 11.51 8.21
CA VAL A 9 -22.71 10.65 7.47
C VAL A 9 -21.26 10.96 7.85
N LEU A 10 -20.85 12.24 7.83
CA LEU A 10 -19.50 12.64 8.21
C LEU A 10 -19.15 12.29 9.67
N GLY A 11 -20.13 12.40 10.57
CA GLY A 11 -19.98 11.99 11.97
C GLY A 11 -19.76 10.49 12.13
N GLU A 12 -20.54 9.67 11.42
CA GLU A 12 -20.42 8.20 11.45
C GLU A 12 -19.07 7.72 10.92
N ILE A 13 -18.58 8.30 9.83
CA ILE A 13 -17.27 7.94 9.25
C ILE A 13 -16.10 8.66 9.91
N LYS A 14 -16.33 9.46 10.97
CA LYS A 14 -15.34 10.24 11.72
C LYS A 14 -14.44 11.10 10.82
N LEU A 15 -15.02 11.69 9.77
CA LEU A 15 -14.28 12.49 8.79
C LEU A 15 -14.45 13.98 9.09
N SER A 16 -13.34 14.71 9.17
CA SER A 16 -13.38 16.17 9.35
C SER A 16 -13.83 16.86 8.05
N GLN A 17 -14.34 18.09 8.15
CA GLN A 17 -14.69 18.89 6.96
C GLN A 17 -13.48 19.11 6.05
N THR A 18 -12.30 19.29 6.64
CA THR A 18 -11.03 19.46 5.93
C THR A 18 -10.67 18.19 5.16
N ASP A 19 -10.76 17.03 5.79
CA ASP A 19 -10.45 15.75 5.13
C ASP A 19 -11.47 15.40 4.05
N PHE A 20 -12.74 15.73 4.28
CA PHE A 20 -13.80 15.57 3.28
C PHE A 20 -13.60 16.46 2.06
N SER A 21 -13.20 17.71 2.26
CA SER A 21 -12.89 18.62 1.15
C SER A 21 -11.72 18.09 0.29
N ARG A 22 -10.71 17.50 0.95
CA ARG A 22 -9.55 16.88 0.28
C ARG A 22 -9.97 15.63 -0.49
N LEU A 23 -10.82 14.79 0.09
CA LEU A 23 -11.32 13.55 -0.53
C LEU A 23 -12.05 13.82 -1.84
N LEU A 24 -12.83 14.89 -1.88
CA LEU A 24 -13.61 15.27 -3.05
C LEU A 24 -12.86 16.19 -4.02
N GLY A 25 -11.65 16.65 -3.69
CA GLY A 25 -10.93 17.63 -4.48
C GLY A 25 -11.62 19.00 -4.57
N VAL A 26 -12.39 19.38 -3.54
CA VAL A 26 -13.13 20.65 -3.48
C VAL A 26 -12.59 21.57 -2.39
N THR A 27 -12.99 22.84 -2.42
CA THR A 27 -12.58 23.78 -1.37
C THR A 27 -13.29 23.50 -0.04
N PRO A 28 -12.65 23.73 1.12
CA PRO A 28 -13.32 23.62 2.42
C PRO A 28 -14.58 24.48 2.50
N ARG A 29 -14.55 25.67 1.87
CA ARG A 29 -15.70 26.57 1.76
C ARG A 29 -16.89 25.92 1.06
N ALA A 30 -16.68 25.16 -0.01
CA ALA A 30 -17.77 24.46 -0.68
C ALA A 30 -18.45 23.45 0.25
N VAL A 31 -17.66 22.71 1.03
CA VAL A 31 -18.16 21.79 2.06
C VAL A 31 -18.94 22.53 3.14
N THR A 32 -18.43 23.66 3.62
CA THR A 32 -19.13 24.49 4.60
C THR A 32 -20.50 24.96 4.09
N LEU A 33 -20.58 25.40 2.82
CA LEU A 33 -21.84 25.84 2.21
C LEU A 33 -22.86 24.68 2.10
N TRP A 34 -22.40 23.45 1.84
CA TRP A 34 -23.25 22.27 1.84
C TRP A 34 -23.77 21.93 3.24
N LEU A 35 -22.90 22.00 4.25
CA LEU A 35 -23.23 21.75 5.66
C LEU A 35 -24.05 22.89 6.30
N ALA A 36 -24.04 24.08 5.71
CA ALA A 36 -24.92 25.19 6.08
C ALA A 36 -26.29 25.11 5.39
N GLY A 37 -26.41 24.30 4.32
CA GLY A 37 -27.62 24.22 3.50
C GLY A 37 -27.80 25.40 2.54
N GLU A 38 -26.81 26.29 2.47
CA GLU A 38 -26.77 27.42 1.54
C GLU A 38 -26.57 26.96 0.09
N ARG A 39 -26.04 25.76 -0.11
CA ARG A 39 -25.87 25.13 -1.42
C ARG A 39 -26.24 23.65 -1.37
N ALA A 40 -26.91 23.17 -2.40
CA ALA A 40 -27.20 21.75 -2.56
C ALA A 40 -25.90 20.94 -2.74
N VAL A 41 -25.88 19.72 -2.16
CA VAL A 41 -24.80 18.76 -2.35
C VAL A 41 -24.83 18.27 -3.82
N PRO A 42 -23.72 18.34 -4.56
CA PRO A 42 -23.68 17.83 -5.94
C PRO A 42 -23.98 16.34 -6.00
N GLY A 43 -24.72 15.90 -7.02
CA GLY A 43 -25.07 14.48 -7.23
C GLY A 43 -23.87 13.51 -7.20
N PRO A 44 -22.73 13.82 -7.83
CA PRO A 44 -21.53 12.98 -7.75
C PRO A 44 -20.97 12.81 -6.34
N VAL A 45 -21.09 13.84 -5.49
CA VAL A 45 -20.63 13.80 -4.10
C VAL A 45 -21.53 12.89 -3.25
N ASP A 46 -22.85 12.96 -3.47
CA ASP A 46 -23.82 12.05 -2.84
C ASP A 46 -23.55 10.59 -3.26
N ALA A 47 -23.38 10.34 -4.56
CA ALA A 47 -23.06 9.01 -5.08
C ALA A 47 -21.76 8.43 -4.49
N TYR A 48 -20.71 9.26 -4.41
CA TYR A 48 -19.44 8.86 -3.81
C TYR A 48 -19.60 8.47 -2.34
N LEU A 49 -20.30 9.29 -1.54
CA LEU A 49 -20.52 9.00 -0.12
C LEU A 49 -21.29 7.70 0.10
N ARG A 50 -22.30 7.43 -0.72
CA ARG A 50 -23.04 6.16 -0.67
C ARG A 50 -22.14 4.96 -0.95
N LEU A 51 -21.30 5.05 -2.00
CA LEU A 51 -20.32 4.00 -2.29
C LEU A 51 -19.34 3.81 -1.12
N PHE A 52 -18.87 4.92 -0.53
CA PHE A 52 -17.95 4.89 0.60
C PHE A 52 -18.57 4.22 1.85
N GLN A 53 -19.86 4.45 2.10
CA GLN A 53 -20.61 3.78 3.17
C GLN A 53 -20.85 2.29 2.90
N LEU A 54 -20.93 1.88 1.64
CA LEU A 54 -21.03 0.47 1.25
C LEU A 54 -19.70 -0.28 1.34
N LEU A 55 -18.57 0.44 1.41
CA LEU A 55 -17.26 -0.21 1.58
C LEU A 55 -17.20 -0.96 2.92
N PRO A 56 -16.64 -2.19 2.91
CA PRO A 56 -16.24 -2.89 4.13
C PRO A 56 -15.38 -1.99 5.03
N PRO A 57 -15.48 -2.09 6.37
CA PRO A 57 -14.75 -1.23 7.30
C PRO A 57 -13.23 -1.20 7.07
N SER A 58 -12.64 -2.32 6.64
CA SER A 58 -11.22 -2.44 6.30
C SER A 58 -10.83 -1.57 5.10
N LEU A 59 -11.59 -1.61 4.00
CA LEU A 59 -11.36 -0.82 2.80
C LEU A 59 -11.62 0.68 3.06
N ARG A 60 -12.64 0.99 3.86
CA ARG A 60 -12.90 2.36 4.30
C ARG A 60 -11.72 2.93 5.08
N GLN A 61 -11.15 2.14 6.00
CA GLN A 61 -10.00 2.56 6.78
C GLN A 61 -8.76 2.79 5.91
N ILE A 62 -8.53 1.95 4.89
CA ILE A 62 -7.44 2.14 3.92
C ILE A 62 -7.58 3.47 3.19
N GLU A 63 -8.79 3.80 2.72
CA GLU A 63 -9.03 5.06 2.00
C GLU A 63 -8.93 6.29 2.92
N LEU A 64 -9.39 6.17 4.18
CA LEU A 64 -9.20 7.22 5.19
C LEU A 64 -7.72 7.43 5.55
N ASN A 65 -6.95 6.34 5.63
CA ASN A 65 -5.52 6.41 5.90
C ASN A 65 -4.79 7.10 4.74
N ARG A 66 -5.12 6.78 3.48
CA ARG A 66 -4.60 7.47 2.28
C ARG A 66 -4.81 8.98 2.32
N LEU A 67 -5.96 9.46 2.81
CA LEU A 67 -6.23 10.89 2.93
C LEU A 67 -5.38 11.60 3.98
N LYS A 68 -5.10 10.91 5.08
CA LYS A 68 -4.23 11.40 6.15
C LYS A 68 -2.76 11.35 5.75
N GLU A 69 -2.41 10.45 4.84
CA GLU A 69 -1.05 10.10 4.43
C GLU A 69 -0.48 10.95 3.28
N LYS A 70 -1.07 12.10 2.90
CA LYS A 70 -0.38 13.11 2.05
C LYS A 70 0.81 13.83 2.76
N GLY A 71 1.49 13.12 3.67
CA GLY A 71 2.91 13.31 4.00
C GLY A 71 3.78 12.49 3.04
N PRO A 72 5.12 12.47 3.19
CA PRO A 72 6.01 11.81 2.24
C PRO A 72 5.71 10.31 2.18
N THR A 73 4.97 9.86 1.16
CA THR A 73 4.70 8.45 0.92
C THR A 73 6.02 7.73 0.61
N MET A 74 6.11 6.43 0.95
CA MET A 74 7.13 5.58 0.33
C MET A 74 7.03 5.76 -1.19
N ARG A 75 8.16 6.01 -1.86
CA ARG A 75 8.13 6.32 -3.30
C ARG A 75 7.57 5.13 -4.07
N ASP A 76 6.39 5.28 -4.63
CA ASP A 76 5.95 4.35 -5.67
C ASP A 76 6.97 4.35 -6.81
N GLY A 77 7.19 3.16 -7.37
CA GLY A 77 8.30 2.95 -8.28
C GLY A 77 8.72 1.50 -8.41
N MET A 78 9.72 1.32 -9.26
CA MET A 78 10.40 0.06 -9.48
C MET A 78 11.62 -0.01 -8.57
N TYR A 79 11.76 -1.15 -7.92
CA TYR A 79 12.85 -1.46 -7.00
C TYR A 79 13.55 -2.73 -7.45
N GLY A 80 14.87 -2.69 -7.52
CA GLY A 80 15.70 -3.89 -7.61
C GLY A 80 15.94 -4.43 -6.22
N ILE A 81 15.86 -5.75 -6.08
CA ILE A 81 16.23 -6.45 -4.85
C ILE A 81 17.31 -7.47 -5.15
N THR A 82 18.25 -7.60 -4.24
CA THR A 82 19.26 -8.68 -4.21
C THR A 82 19.15 -9.34 -2.85
N PHE A 83 19.01 -10.65 -2.79
CA PHE A 83 18.81 -11.38 -1.54
C PHE A 83 19.72 -12.59 -1.45
N SER A 84 20.13 -12.92 -0.23
CA SER A 84 21.02 -14.02 0.06
C SER A 84 20.44 -14.89 1.17
N GLY A 85 20.37 -16.19 0.90
CA GLY A 85 20.13 -17.22 1.90
C GLY A 85 21.40 -18.04 2.15
N GLN A 86 21.26 -19.11 2.92
CA GLN A 86 22.39 -19.99 3.27
C GLN A 86 23.00 -20.71 2.05
N PHE A 87 22.21 -20.99 1.01
CA PHE A 87 22.63 -21.86 -0.09
C PHE A 87 22.84 -21.13 -1.42
N SER A 88 22.21 -19.98 -1.62
CA SER A 88 22.40 -19.18 -2.82
C SER A 88 22.02 -17.72 -2.63
N THR A 89 22.31 -16.92 -3.65
CA THR A 89 21.82 -15.56 -3.82
C THR A 89 20.83 -15.51 -4.98
N GLY A 90 19.97 -14.49 -4.99
CA GLY A 90 19.05 -14.22 -6.08
C GLY A 90 18.79 -12.73 -6.22
N ASP A 91 18.32 -12.35 -7.40
CA ASP A 91 17.99 -10.98 -7.75
C ASP A 91 16.58 -10.93 -8.31
N GLY A 92 15.84 -9.87 -8.00
CA GLY A 92 14.46 -9.70 -8.45
C GLY A 92 14.08 -8.24 -8.59
N VAL A 93 12.87 -8.01 -9.08
CA VAL A 93 12.28 -6.68 -9.19
C VAL A 93 10.95 -6.66 -8.46
N LEU A 94 10.71 -5.57 -7.73
CA LEU A 94 9.44 -5.26 -7.09
C LEU A 94 8.91 -3.93 -7.62
N ILE A 95 7.60 -3.85 -7.76
CA ILE A 95 6.87 -2.64 -8.07
C ILE A 95 6.05 -2.28 -6.85
N PHE A 96 6.25 -1.06 -6.37
CA PHE A 96 5.46 -0.44 -5.31
C PHE A 96 4.49 0.52 -5.97
N ASP A 97 3.19 0.30 -5.74
CA ASP A 97 2.12 1.03 -6.38
C ASP A 97 0.95 1.19 -5.42
N ASN A 98 0.78 2.38 -4.85
CA ASN A 98 -0.38 2.78 -4.06
C ASN A 98 -0.74 1.80 -2.92
N GLY A 99 0.27 1.37 -2.16
CA GLY A 99 0.14 0.41 -1.05
C GLY A 99 0.20 -1.06 -1.45
N ARG A 100 0.34 -1.36 -2.75
CA ARG A 100 0.52 -2.72 -3.28
C ARG A 100 1.97 -2.98 -3.63
N ILE A 101 2.35 -4.24 -3.57
CA ILE A 101 3.64 -4.74 -4.02
C ILE A 101 3.40 -5.92 -4.95
N TYR A 102 4.03 -5.91 -6.11
CA TYR A 102 4.07 -7.06 -7.00
C TYR A 102 5.42 -7.15 -7.71
N GLY A 103 5.86 -8.35 -8.09
CA GLY A 103 7.16 -8.52 -8.72
C GLY A 103 7.53 -9.97 -9.00
N SER A 104 8.75 -10.17 -9.51
CA SER A 104 9.28 -11.50 -9.81
C SER A 104 10.81 -11.51 -9.90
N ASP A 105 11.39 -12.71 -9.90
CA ASP A 105 12.79 -12.97 -10.22
C ASP A 105 12.97 -13.81 -11.49
N SER A 106 14.22 -14.05 -11.87
CA SER A 106 14.59 -14.82 -13.05
C SER A 106 14.24 -16.30 -12.97
N ALA A 107 13.93 -16.83 -11.78
CA ALA A 107 13.50 -18.21 -11.58
C ALA A 107 11.98 -18.37 -11.67
N GLY A 108 11.25 -17.29 -11.94
CA GLY A 108 9.80 -17.29 -12.05
C GLY A 108 9.07 -17.28 -10.72
N VAL A 109 9.76 -16.96 -9.61
CA VAL A 109 9.13 -16.77 -8.30
C VAL A 109 8.30 -15.49 -8.36
N SER A 110 7.06 -15.53 -7.88
CA SER A 110 6.21 -14.34 -7.79
C SER A 110 6.28 -13.73 -6.39
N TYR A 111 6.17 -12.41 -6.34
CA TYR A 111 6.10 -11.63 -5.11
C TYR A 111 4.82 -10.82 -5.14
N ASP A 112 3.94 -11.02 -4.16
CA ASP A 112 2.63 -10.36 -4.11
C ASP A 112 2.31 -9.90 -2.69
N GLY A 113 1.97 -8.64 -2.50
CA GLY A 113 1.74 -8.11 -1.16
C GLY A 113 1.35 -6.65 -1.11
N GLY A 114 1.71 -6.02 0.01
CA GLY A 114 1.40 -4.61 0.25
C GLY A 114 2.28 -4.01 1.32
N TYR A 115 2.16 -2.70 1.45
CA TYR A 115 2.85 -1.92 2.47
C TYR A 115 1.90 -0.92 3.11
N ILE A 116 2.18 -0.61 4.37
CA ILE A 116 1.50 0.44 5.13
C ILE A 116 2.55 1.46 5.55
N TYR A 117 2.30 2.73 5.22
CA TYR A 117 3.22 3.79 5.55
C TYR A 117 2.95 4.35 6.95
N ASP A 118 4.01 4.45 7.75
CA ASP A 118 3.99 5.13 9.04
C ASP A 118 4.73 6.47 8.90
N ALA A 119 3.95 7.53 8.72
CA ALA A 119 4.44 8.90 8.58
C ALA A 119 5.20 9.41 9.80
N SER A 120 4.88 8.90 11.00
CA SER A 120 5.57 9.32 12.22
C SER A 120 6.98 8.73 12.32
N ALA A 121 7.16 7.53 11.78
CA ALA A 121 8.43 6.81 11.79
C ALA A 121 9.25 6.97 10.50
N ASN A 122 8.73 7.64 9.46
CA ASN A 122 9.32 7.69 8.11
C ASN A 122 9.70 6.29 7.60
N ALA A 123 8.83 5.32 7.84
CA ALA A 123 9.05 3.92 7.52
C ALA A 123 7.77 3.29 6.97
N ALA A 124 7.93 2.25 6.17
CA ALA A 124 6.84 1.42 5.70
C ALA A 124 7.00 0.00 6.27
N ASP A 125 5.90 -0.54 6.79
CA ASP A 125 5.79 -1.94 7.13
C ASP A 125 5.36 -2.70 5.87
N VAL A 126 6.20 -3.64 5.43
CA VAL A 126 6.05 -4.39 4.20
C VAL A 126 5.68 -5.83 4.52
N LYS A 127 4.66 -6.35 3.84
CA LYS A 127 4.29 -7.77 3.87
C LYS A 127 4.12 -8.30 2.45
N VAL A 128 4.86 -9.34 2.12
CA VAL A 128 4.89 -9.95 0.79
C VAL A 128 4.74 -11.46 0.92
N LYS A 129 3.85 -12.05 0.12
CA LYS A 129 3.82 -13.48 -0.13
C LYS A 129 4.78 -13.80 -1.27
N VAL A 130 5.64 -14.78 -1.04
CA VAL A 130 6.59 -15.28 -2.03
C VAL A 130 6.10 -16.63 -2.51
N THR A 131 5.86 -16.78 -3.81
CA THR A 131 5.30 -18.01 -4.42
C THR A 131 6.31 -18.63 -5.38
N PHE A 132 6.71 -19.85 -5.09
CA PHE A 132 7.68 -20.62 -5.87
C PHE A 132 6.97 -21.58 -6.81
N PRO A 133 7.36 -21.63 -8.10
CA PRO A 133 6.95 -22.69 -9.00
C PRO A 133 7.47 -24.07 -8.55
N PRO A 134 6.87 -25.17 -9.05
CA PRO A 134 7.39 -26.51 -8.83
C PRO A 134 8.86 -26.65 -9.22
N ASN A 135 9.62 -27.35 -8.39
CA ASN A 135 11.05 -27.69 -8.57
C ASN A 135 12.02 -26.49 -8.61
N VAL A 136 11.55 -25.29 -8.26
CA VAL A 136 12.43 -24.13 -8.05
C VAL A 136 12.97 -24.17 -6.62
N ARG A 137 14.30 -24.11 -6.48
CA ARG A 137 14.98 -24.11 -5.18
C ARG A 137 15.07 -22.70 -4.62
N ALA A 138 14.57 -22.51 -3.40
CA ALA A 138 14.74 -21.28 -2.65
C ALA A 138 16.19 -21.08 -2.19
N VAL A 139 16.56 -19.84 -1.89
CA VAL A 139 17.92 -19.47 -1.42
C VAL A 139 18.34 -20.11 -0.09
N PHE A 140 17.37 -20.66 0.64
CA PHE A 140 17.57 -21.44 1.87
C PHE A 140 17.44 -22.96 1.65
N GLY A 141 17.51 -23.43 0.39
CA GLY A 141 17.70 -24.84 0.03
C GLY A 141 16.42 -25.66 -0.14
N ILE A 142 15.25 -25.13 0.22
CA ILE A 142 13.96 -25.83 0.06
C ILE A 142 13.55 -25.83 -1.40
N SER A 143 13.11 -26.99 -1.89
CA SER A 143 12.50 -27.17 -3.22
C SER A 143 11.37 -28.19 -3.08
N ASN A 144 10.19 -27.88 -3.64
CA ASN A 144 9.03 -28.78 -3.62
C ASN A 144 8.62 -29.15 -5.04
N PRO A 145 8.08 -30.36 -5.29
CA PRO A 145 7.59 -30.76 -6.60
C PRO A 145 6.23 -30.14 -6.97
N TYR A 146 5.74 -29.22 -6.15
CA TYR A 146 4.49 -28.49 -6.32
C TYR A 146 4.70 -27.01 -5.99
N GLU A 147 3.79 -26.15 -6.45
CA GLU A 147 3.80 -24.74 -6.11
C GLU A 147 3.63 -24.54 -4.60
N TRP A 148 4.42 -23.67 -4.02
CA TRP A 148 4.36 -23.39 -2.59
C TRP A 148 4.67 -21.93 -2.31
N SER A 149 4.20 -21.43 -1.16
CA SER A 149 4.38 -20.04 -0.79
C SER A 149 4.64 -19.85 0.69
N PHE A 150 5.24 -18.72 1.04
CA PHE A 150 5.41 -18.27 2.42
C PHE A 150 5.39 -16.75 2.50
N ASP A 151 5.18 -16.23 3.71
CA ASP A 151 5.13 -14.79 3.95
C ASP A 151 6.51 -14.27 4.37
N VAL A 152 6.84 -13.08 3.89
CA VAL A 152 8.00 -12.27 4.28
C VAL A 152 7.52 -10.92 4.78
N THR A 153 8.12 -10.46 5.87
CA THR A 153 7.86 -9.14 6.44
C THR A 153 9.15 -8.39 6.70
N THR A 154 9.12 -7.07 6.53
CA THR A 154 10.23 -6.18 6.89
C THR A 154 9.72 -4.76 7.12
N ARG A 155 10.60 -3.91 7.66
CA ARG A 155 10.35 -2.48 7.80
C ARG A 155 11.44 -1.73 7.04
N VAL A 156 11.04 -0.86 6.14
CA VAL A 156 11.94 -0.12 5.24
C VAL A 156 11.74 1.38 5.43
N SER A 157 12.81 2.17 5.33
CA SER A 157 12.68 3.63 5.34
C SER A 157 11.99 4.11 4.06
N SER A 158 11.02 5.02 4.19
CA SER A 158 10.27 5.56 3.04
C SER A 158 11.08 6.51 2.15
N VAL A 159 12.21 7.03 2.67
CA VAL A 159 13.03 8.04 1.99
C VAL A 159 14.33 7.48 1.40
N ALA A 160 14.74 6.29 1.83
CA ALA A 160 15.99 5.68 1.37
C ALA A 160 15.85 5.19 -0.07
N LYS A 161 16.85 5.52 -0.92
CA LYS A 161 16.92 5.02 -2.30
C LYS A 161 17.64 3.68 -2.42
N ALA A 162 18.37 3.27 -1.40
CA ALA A 162 18.98 1.96 -1.31
C ALA A 162 19.27 1.63 0.16
N GLY A 163 19.43 0.36 0.48
CA GLY A 163 19.81 -0.06 1.81
C GLY A 163 19.74 -1.57 2.02
N ALA A 164 20.29 -2.01 3.15
CA ALA A 164 20.16 -3.38 3.62
C ALA A 164 18.85 -3.57 4.39
N LEU A 165 18.25 -4.74 4.24
CA LEU A 165 17.03 -5.17 4.88
C LEU A 165 17.28 -6.50 5.61
N SER A 166 16.74 -6.59 6.82
CA SER A 166 16.57 -7.85 7.51
C SER A 166 15.13 -8.30 7.30
N LEU A 167 14.95 -9.44 6.62
CA LEU A 167 13.65 -9.99 6.29
C LEU A 167 13.29 -11.10 7.28
N LYS A 168 12.06 -11.06 7.79
CA LYS A 168 11.48 -12.11 8.62
C LYS A 168 10.58 -12.98 7.76
N SER A 169 10.95 -14.25 7.58
CA SER A 169 10.10 -15.24 6.90
C SER A 169 9.20 -15.98 7.89
N SER A 170 8.02 -16.39 7.46
CA SER A 170 7.14 -17.27 8.23
C SER A 170 7.71 -18.69 8.44
N LEU A 171 8.82 -19.01 7.77
CA LEU A 171 9.56 -20.27 7.92
C LEU A 171 10.61 -20.20 9.04
N GLY A 172 10.77 -19.04 9.71
CA GLY A 172 11.74 -18.83 10.78
C GLY A 172 13.18 -18.66 10.30
N GLN A 173 13.44 -18.72 8.98
CA GLN A 173 14.76 -18.51 8.41
C GLN A 173 14.98 -17.00 8.14
N PRO A 174 16.06 -16.39 8.66
CA PRO A 174 16.40 -15.01 8.33
C PRO A 174 16.87 -14.93 6.88
N ILE A 175 16.43 -13.89 6.16
CA ILE A 175 16.90 -13.59 4.81
C ILE A 175 17.51 -12.19 4.84
N ALA A 176 18.74 -12.06 4.38
CA ALA A 176 19.37 -10.76 4.17
C ALA A 176 19.06 -10.30 2.75
N ALA A 177 18.67 -9.05 2.60
CA ALA A 177 18.43 -8.44 1.30
C ALA A 177 19.00 -7.03 1.23
N ASN A 178 19.27 -6.57 0.02
CA ASN A 178 19.46 -5.17 -0.29
C ASN A 178 18.40 -4.75 -1.29
N PHE A 179 18.01 -3.49 -1.24
CA PHE A 179 17.14 -2.89 -2.23
C PHE A 179 17.79 -1.66 -2.85
N VAL A 180 17.37 -1.34 -4.07
CA VAL A 180 17.70 -0.10 -4.76
C VAL A 180 16.48 0.41 -5.53
N TYR A 181 16.18 1.69 -5.37
CA TYR A 181 15.17 2.38 -6.17
C TYR A 181 15.71 2.61 -7.57
N LEU A 182 15.00 2.09 -8.57
CA LEU A 182 15.42 2.16 -9.97
C LEU A 182 14.80 3.37 -10.65
N ARG A 183 13.47 3.50 -10.61
CA ARG A 183 12.73 4.58 -11.28
C ARG A 183 11.33 4.73 -10.73
N ALA A 184 10.72 5.89 -11.01
CA ALA A 184 9.31 6.12 -10.79
C ALA A 184 8.47 5.31 -11.80
N LEU A 185 7.24 4.98 -11.39
CA LEU A 185 6.23 4.51 -12.33
C LEU A 185 5.87 5.65 -13.30
N PRO A 186 5.56 5.32 -14.56
CA PRO A 186 5.02 6.32 -15.48
C PRO A 186 3.69 6.84 -14.95
N ASP A 187 3.40 8.11 -15.20
CA ASP A 187 2.07 8.65 -14.94
C ASP A 187 1.05 7.89 -15.80
N ALA A 188 -0.13 7.63 -15.24
CA ALA A 188 -1.23 7.08 -16.01
C ALA A 188 -1.59 8.07 -17.14
N ALA A 189 -1.54 7.60 -18.38
CA ALA A 189 -1.87 8.37 -19.58
C ALA A 189 -3.39 8.62 -19.70
#